data_AF-A0A518AVU5-F1
#
_entry.id   AF-A0A518AVU5-F1
#
_cell.length_a   1.000
_cell.length_b   1.000
_cell.length_c   1.000
_cell.angle_alpha   90.00
_cell.angle_beta   90.00
_cell.angle_gamma   90.00
#
_symmetry.space_group_name_H-M   'P 1'
#
loop_
_entity.id
_entity.type
_entity.pdbx_description
1 polymer ?
#
loop_
_entity_poly.entity_id
_entity_poly.type
_entity_poly.pdbx_seq_one_letter_code
_entity_poly.pdbx_strand_id
1 'polypeptide(L)'
;MVYFMHPTAAGASTNDAMRFYNESSSVRFAILTGGGNKRFKMKRVSIEQILSGDTIAILSRASEGSCALLDPHDISRTPCLLTEERPLDQAMVRRMSRLLLDDDSWWYVMKQCLPKPTALMTLGSADGWATLRIGMPCSEWRLETDAERQWGFFDPVAGQVREVLKATFPEYASAHAKSLWKAGAISALRAARSR
;
A
#
# COMPACT_ATOMS: atom_id res chain seq x y z
N MET A 1 -12.90 -12.54 23.31
CA MET A 1 -13.18 -11.10 23.10
C MET A 1 -13.12 -10.84 21.60
N VAL A 2 -14.21 -10.34 21.01
CA VAL A 2 -14.37 -10.13 19.56
C VAL A 2 -14.15 -8.65 19.30
N TYR A 3 -13.14 -8.30 18.50
CA TYR A 3 -12.92 -6.91 18.10
C TYR A 3 -13.39 -6.74 16.65
N PHE A 4 -14.39 -5.89 16.47
CA PHE A 4 -14.85 -5.43 15.17
C PHE A 4 -13.98 -4.24 14.75
N MET A 5 -13.40 -4.26 13.56
CA MET A 5 -12.86 -3.04 12.96
C MET A 5 -14.04 -2.20 12.46
N HIS A 6 -14.68 -1.50 13.39
CA HIS A 6 -15.44 -0.31 13.05
C HIS A 6 -14.43 0.83 12.95
N PRO A 7 -14.41 1.62 11.86
CA PRO A 7 -13.79 2.94 11.91
C PRO A 7 -14.59 3.72 12.97
N THR A 8 -14.03 3.83 14.17
CA THR A 8 -14.60 4.69 15.19
C THR A 8 -14.57 6.13 14.68
N ALA A 9 -15.65 6.84 14.99
CA ALA A 9 -15.90 8.20 14.58
C ALA A 9 -14.67 9.10 14.73
N ALA A 10 -14.49 9.96 13.73
CA ALA A 10 -13.71 11.21 13.76
C ALA A 10 -12.47 11.23 14.69
N GLY A 11 -11.30 10.95 14.12
CA GLY A 11 -10.04 11.55 14.59
C GLY A 11 -9.04 10.66 15.33
N ALA A 12 -9.33 9.38 15.60
CA ALA A 12 -8.30 8.44 16.03
C ALA A 12 -7.58 7.84 14.82
N SER A 13 -6.24 7.90 14.79
CA SER A 13 -5.49 7.21 13.73
C SER A 13 -5.71 5.71 13.89
N THR A 14 -5.93 4.99 12.79
CA THR A 14 -6.05 3.51 12.82
C THR A 14 -4.83 2.85 13.49
N ASN A 15 -3.68 3.54 13.50
CA ASN A 15 -2.46 3.09 14.17
C ASN A 15 -2.65 2.98 15.69
N ASP A 16 -3.35 3.92 16.32
CA ASP A 16 -3.62 3.88 17.77
C ASP A 16 -4.58 2.74 18.15
N ALA A 17 -5.56 2.45 17.29
CA ALA A 17 -6.44 1.29 17.47
C ALA A 17 -5.70 -0.04 17.25
N MET A 18 -4.65 -0.06 16.43
CA MET A 18 -3.88 -1.26 16.11
C MET A 18 -2.78 -1.59 17.13
N ARG A 19 -2.28 -0.60 17.89
CA ARG A 19 -1.32 -0.80 19.00
C ARG A 19 -1.85 -1.73 20.10
N PHE A 20 -3.17 -1.93 20.19
CA PHE A 20 -3.80 -2.85 21.13
C PHE A 20 -3.74 -4.33 20.71
N TYR A 21 -3.31 -4.65 19.48
CA TYR A 21 -3.17 -6.03 19.03
C TYR A 21 -1.75 -6.57 19.28
N ASN A 22 -1.59 -7.33 20.36
CA ASN A 22 -0.42 -8.18 20.66
C ASN A 22 -0.26 -9.26 19.56
N GLU A 23 0.97 -9.74 19.31
CA GLU A 23 1.36 -10.91 18.47
C GLU A 23 0.47 -12.16 18.60
N SER A 24 -0.32 -12.28 19.68
CA SER A 24 -1.24 -13.38 19.95
C SER A 24 -2.68 -13.14 19.45
N SER A 25 -2.97 -11.97 18.88
CA SER A 25 -4.33 -11.53 18.59
C SER A 25 -4.83 -12.03 17.24
N SER A 26 -5.99 -12.69 17.23
CA SER A 26 -6.64 -13.10 15.98
C SER A 26 -7.50 -11.97 15.43
N VAL A 27 -7.16 -11.44 14.25
CA VAL A 27 -7.95 -10.39 13.58
C VAL A 27 -8.91 -11.01 12.56
N ARG A 28 -10.17 -10.55 12.57
CA ARG A 28 -11.18 -10.88 11.55
C ARG A 28 -11.14 -9.83 10.45
N PHE A 29 -10.58 -10.18 9.29
CA PHE A 29 -10.69 -9.36 8.09
C PHE A 29 -12.04 -9.61 7.41
N ALA A 30 -12.97 -8.66 7.52
CA ALA A 30 -14.32 -8.81 6.96
C ALA A 30 -14.41 -8.60 5.44
N ILE A 31 -13.32 -8.25 4.73
CA ILE A 31 -13.43 -7.74 3.35
C ILE A 31 -12.79 -8.64 2.28
N LEU A 32 -12.12 -9.75 2.63
CA LEU A 32 -11.35 -10.48 1.60
C LEU A 32 -11.99 -11.77 1.05
N THR A 33 -13.06 -12.31 1.62
CA THR A 33 -13.73 -13.50 1.05
C THR A 33 -15.18 -13.56 1.47
N GLY A 34 -16.08 -13.68 0.50
CA GLY A 34 -17.50 -13.96 0.75
C GLY A 34 -17.67 -15.15 1.71
N GLY A 35 -18.49 -14.95 2.75
CA GLY A 35 -19.08 -16.00 3.58
C GLY A 35 -18.19 -16.77 4.55
N GLY A 36 -16.87 -16.54 4.61
CA GLY A 36 -15.95 -17.32 5.43
C GLY A 36 -15.34 -16.56 6.61
N ASN A 37 -15.64 -16.96 7.85
CA ASN A 37 -14.96 -16.50 9.07
C ASN A 37 -13.53 -17.06 9.17
N LYS A 38 -12.58 -16.54 8.38
CA LYS A 38 -11.16 -16.89 8.50
C LYS A 38 -10.48 -15.96 9.53
N ARG A 39 -9.89 -16.55 10.57
CA ARG A 39 -9.04 -15.83 11.53
C ARG A 39 -7.60 -15.83 11.03
N PHE A 40 -6.94 -14.68 11.05
CA PHE A 40 -5.52 -14.57 10.72
C PHE A 40 -4.74 -14.25 12.00
N LYS A 41 -3.59 -14.89 12.17
CA LYS A 41 -2.59 -14.45 13.14
C LYS A 41 -1.77 -13.37 12.46
N MET A 42 -1.77 -12.18 13.03
CA MET A 42 -0.96 -11.07 12.56
C MET A 42 0.25 -10.95 13.48
N LYS A 43 1.44 -10.85 12.90
CA LYS A 43 2.67 -10.62 13.64
C LYS A 43 3.25 -9.28 13.22
N ARG A 44 3.58 -8.45 14.20
CA ARG A 44 4.39 -7.25 14.01
C ARG A 44 5.85 -7.65 13.87
N VAL A 45 6.55 -7.02 12.94
CA VAL A 45 7.95 -7.32 12.63
C VAL A 45 8.68 -5.99 12.62
N SER A 46 9.87 -5.90 13.24
CA SER A 46 10.61 -4.63 13.23
C SER A 46 11.14 -4.36 11.83
N ILE A 47 11.29 -3.09 11.48
CA ILE A 47 11.66 -2.69 10.13
C ILE A 47 13.02 -3.25 9.71
N GLU A 48 13.96 -3.41 10.63
CA GLU A 48 15.28 -3.99 10.39
C GLU A 48 15.25 -5.49 10.09
N GLN A 49 14.16 -6.18 10.45
CA GLN A 49 13.94 -7.58 10.08
C GLN A 49 13.26 -7.70 8.70
N ILE A 50 12.75 -6.59 8.16
CA ILE A 50 12.03 -6.51 6.89
C ILE A 50 12.95 -5.95 5.81
N LEU A 51 13.63 -4.85 6.10
CA LEU A 51 14.37 -4.03 5.14
C LEU A 51 15.88 -4.12 5.40
N SER A 52 16.67 -4.10 4.33
CA SER A 52 18.12 -3.95 4.45
C SER A 52 18.50 -2.58 5.01
N GLY A 53 19.70 -2.48 5.58
CA GLY A 53 20.25 -1.20 6.01
C GLY A 53 20.30 -0.17 4.88
N ASP A 54 20.64 -0.62 3.67
CA ASP A 54 20.68 0.23 2.47
C ASP A 54 19.30 0.72 2.07
N THR A 55 18.29 -0.15 2.07
CA THR A 55 16.89 0.25 1.85
C THR A 55 16.44 1.28 2.89
N ILE A 56 16.73 1.08 4.17
CA ILE A 56 16.40 2.02 5.24
C ILE A 56 17.09 3.38 4.99
N ALA A 57 18.34 3.35 4.56
CA ALA A 57 19.11 4.56 4.22
C ALA A 57 18.52 5.31 3.02
N ILE A 58 18.08 4.58 1.98
CA ILE A 58 17.39 5.17 0.81
C ILE A 58 16.08 5.83 1.25
N LEU A 59 15.23 5.10 2.00
CA LEU A 59 13.92 5.60 2.40
C LEU A 59 14.00 6.79 3.37
N SER A 60 14.97 6.77 4.30
CA SER A 60 15.18 7.85 5.27
C SER A 60 15.72 9.14 4.64
N ARG A 61 16.42 9.02 3.50
CA ARG A 61 16.98 10.14 2.72
C ARG A 61 16.20 10.42 1.44
N ALA A 62 15.05 9.78 1.25
CA ALA A 62 14.29 9.93 0.03
C ALA A 62 13.88 11.40 -0.16
N SER A 63 14.19 11.92 -1.35
CA SER A 63 13.97 13.32 -1.72
C SER A 63 13.22 13.46 -3.04
N GLU A 64 13.01 12.36 -3.74
CA GLU A 64 12.25 12.28 -4.97
C GLU A 64 11.35 11.05 -4.96
N GLY A 65 10.32 11.08 -5.79
CA GLY A 65 9.45 9.93 -5.97
C GLY A 65 8.50 10.13 -7.13
N SER A 66 8.08 9.02 -7.71
CA SER A 66 7.09 9.01 -8.77
C SER A 66 5.98 8.00 -8.46
N CYS A 67 4.85 8.14 -9.12
CA CYS A 67 3.78 7.15 -9.07
C CYS A 67 3.11 7.00 -10.42
N ALA A 68 2.76 5.76 -10.77
CA ALA A 68 2.00 5.41 -11.95
C ALA A 68 0.90 4.41 -11.60
N LEU A 69 -0.20 4.45 -12.36
CA LEU A 69 -1.23 3.42 -12.27
C LEU A 69 -0.81 2.20 -13.09
N LEU A 70 -1.14 1.01 -12.60
CA LEU A 70 -0.86 -0.28 -13.23
C LEU A 70 -2.16 -0.93 -13.69
N ASP A 71 -2.09 -1.77 -14.73
CA ASP A 71 -3.21 -2.63 -15.12
C ASP A 71 -3.30 -3.82 -14.15
N PRO A 72 -4.31 -3.86 -13.26
CA PRO A 72 -4.49 -5.01 -12.38
C PRO A 72 -4.85 -6.29 -13.12
N HIS A 73 -5.18 -6.27 -14.41
CA HIS A 73 -5.45 -7.47 -15.18
C HIS A 73 -4.24 -8.00 -15.91
N ASP A 74 -3.14 -7.25 -15.95
CA ASP A 74 -1.91 -7.71 -16.56
C ASP A 74 -1.37 -8.97 -15.85
N ILE A 75 -0.85 -9.88 -16.66
CA ILE A 75 -0.21 -11.15 -16.24
C ILE A 75 1.25 -11.20 -16.66
N SER A 76 1.74 -10.15 -17.33
CA SER A 76 3.12 -10.08 -17.79
C SER A 76 4.10 -9.97 -16.62
N ARG A 77 5.37 -10.29 -16.89
CA ARG A 77 6.45 -10.17 -15.88
C ARG A 77 6.76 -8.70 -15.56
N THR A 78 6.54 -7.80 -16.51
CA THR A 78 6.86 -6.37 -16.40
C THR A 78 5.57 -5.58 -16.29
N PRO A 79 5.27 -4.95 -15.15
CA PRO A 79 3.98 -4.31 -14.91
C PRO A 79 3.57 -3.34 -16.04
N CYS A 80 2.37 -3.54 -16.60
CA CYS A 80 1.81 -2.63 -17.58
C CYS A 80 1.33 -1.33 -16.91
N LEU A 81 2.02 -0.22 -17.18
CA LEU A 81 1.63 1.12 -16.73
C LEU A 81 0.40 1.65 -17.51
N LEU A 82 -0.67 2.04 -16.82
CA LEU A 82 -1.85 2.68 -17.42
C LEU A 82 -1.72 4.20 -17.58
N THR A 83 -0.79 4.80 -16.85
CA THR A 83 -0.48 6.23 -16.92
C THR A 83 1.03 6.40 -17.05
N GLU A 84 1.45 7.56 -17.53
CA GLU A 84 2.82 8.01 -17.29
C GLU A 84 3.10 8.14 -15.79
N GLU A 85 4.39 8.09 -15.43
CA GLU A 85 4.83 8.36 -14.08
C GLU A 85 4.64 9.83 -13.74
N ARG A 86 4.00 10.09 -12.60
CA ARG A 86 3.80 11.43 -12.07
C ARG A 86 4.73 11.68 -10.89
N PRO A 87 5.40 12.84 -10.84
CA PRO A 87 6.20 13.18 -9.67
C PRO A 87 5.30 13.33 -8.45
N LEU A 88 5.78 12.83 -7.31
CA LEU A 88 5.20 13.09 -6.00
C LEU A 88 5.74 14.42 -5.47
N ASP A 89 4.90 15.19 -4.79
CA ASP A 89 5.40 16.36 -4.07
C ASP A 89 6.23 15.95 -2.84
N GLN A 90 7.02 16.90 -2.32
CA GLN A 90 7.90 16.65 -1.18
C GLN A 90 7.16 16.26 0.12
N ALA A 91 5.90 16.67 0.28
CA ALA A 91 5.12 16.26 1.44
C ALA A 91 4.68 14.79 1.31
N MET A 92 4.30 14.36 0.11
CA MET A 92 3.94 12.97 -0.22
C MET A 92 5.15 12.04 -0.11
N VAL A 93 6.31 12.42 -0.65
CA VAL A 93 7.56 11.65 -0.51
C VAL A 93 7.87 11.42 0.97
N ARG A 94 7.93 12.49 1.77
CA ARG A 94 8.18 12.38 3.22
C ARG A 94 7.13 11.57 3.96
N ARG A 95 5.86 11.70 3.58
CA ARG A 95 4.77 10.91 4.17
C ARG A 95 4.97 9.43 3.88
N MET A 96 5.22 9.06 2.63
CA MET A 96 5.40 7.67 2.23
C MET A 96 6.67 7.06 2.85
N SER A 97 7.79 7.79 2.89
CA SER A 97 9.00 7.34 3.60
C SER A 97 8.74 7.07 5.07
N ARG A 98 8.03 7.95 5.77
CA ARG A 98 7.67 7.73 7.18
C ARG A 98 6.80 6.49 7.37
N LEU A 99 5.85 6.24 6.48
CA LEU A 99 5.01 5.04 6.55
C LEU A 99 5.82 3.77 6.29
N LEU A 100 6.72 3.79 5.31
CA LEU A 100 7.56 2.65 5.00
C LEU A 100 8.58 2.34 6.09
N LEU A 101 9.00 3.33 6.88
CA LEU A 101 9.93 3.16 8.00
C LEU A 101 9.24 2.92 9.35
N ASP A 102 7.91 2.94 9.38
CA ASP A 102 7.14 2.73 10.61
C ASP A 102 6.78 1.25 10.77
N ASP A 103 7.34 0.59 11.79
CA ASP A 103 6.99 -0.77 12.20
C ASP A 103 5.47 -0.99 12.33
N ASP A 104 4.72 0.01 12.81
CA ASP A 104 3.26 -0.09 12.97
C ASP A 104 2.54 -0.20 11.61
N SER A 105 3.21 0.16 10.51
CA SER A 105 2.69 0.05 9.14
C SER A 105 2.89 -1.33 8.50
N TRP A 106 3.75 -2.19 9.07
CA TRP A 106 4.08 -3.49 8.51
C TRP A 106 3.41 -4.65 9.25
N TRP A 107 2.51 -5.32 8.54
CA TRP A 107 1.85 -6.53 9.04
C TRP A 107 1.92 -7.66 8.03
N TYR A 108 2.18 -8.88 8.49
CA TYR A 108 2.25 -10.05 7.62
C TYR A 108 1.00 -10.91 7.74
N VAL A 109 0.41 -11.26 6.60
CA VAL A 109 -0.65 -12.28 6.50
C VAL A 109 -0.22 -13.35 5.50
N MET A 110 -0.16 -14.60 5.93
CA MET A 110 0.14 -15.74 5.05
C MET A 110 -1.07 -16.12 4.18
N LYS A 111 -1.44 -15.28 3.21
CA LYS A 111 -2.44 -15.61 2.19
C LYS A 111 -1.82 -15.60 0.80
N GLN A 112 -2.08 -16.67 0.04
CA GLN A 112 -1.53 -16.89 -1.31
C GLN A 112 -2.31 -16.20 -2.44
N CYS A 113 -3.45 -15.56 -2.16
CA CYS A 113 -4.33 -14.93 -3.17
C CYS A 113 -4.39 -13.42 -2.97
N LEU A 114 -3.25 -12.77 -3.12
CA LEU A 114 -3.10 -11.32 -2.98
C LEU A 114 -3.74 -10.58 -4.17
N PRO A 115 -4.55 -9.52 -3.95
CA PRO A 115 -5.02 -8.66 -5.02
C PRO A 115 -3.87 -8.15 -5.91
N LYS A 116 -4.10 -8.08 -7.21
CA LYS A 116 -3.08 -7.60 -8.15
C LYS A 116 -2.77 -6.11 -7.91
N PRO A 117 -1.51 -5.68 -8.09
CA PRO A 117 -1.12 -4.29 -7.90
C PRO A 117 -1.80 -3.38 -8.91
N THR A 118 -2.16 -2.17 -8.46
CA THR A 118 -2.81 -1.13 -9.28
C THR A 118 -2.07 0.19 -9.30
N ALA A 119 -1.07 0.33 -8.44
CA ALA A 119 -0.17 1.47 -8.46
C ALA A 119 1.26 1.00 -8.25
N LEU A 120 2.18 1.65 -8.95
CA LEU A 120 3.60 1.60 -8.75
C LEU A 120 4.00 2.95 -8.15
N MET A 121 4.81 2.93 -7.10
CA MET A 121 5.38 4.13 -6.52
C MET A 121 6.87 3.92 -6.36
N THR A 122 7.68 4.91 -6.72
CA THR A 122 9.11 4.89 -6.50
C THR A 122 9.46 5.99 -5.52
N LEU A 123 10.41 5.71 -4.62
CA LEU A 123 11.01 6.71 -3.75
C LEU A 123 12.52 6.63 -3.95
N GLY A 124 13.15 7.78 -4.19
CA GLY A 124 14.55 7.87 -4.56
C GLY A 124 15.35 8.79 -3.66
N SER A 125 16.62 8.46 -3.53
CA SER A 125 17.67 9.29 -2.94
C SER A 125 18.90 9.22 -3.85
N ALA A 126 19.94 9.99 -3.53
CA ALA A 126 21.20 9.92 -4.27
C ALA A 126 21.82 8.50 -4.28
N ASP A 127 21.48 7.66 -3.30
CA ASP A 127 22.03 6.32 -3.14
C ASP A 127 21.24 5.23 -3.88
N GLY A 128 20.06 5.54 -4.42
CA GLY A 128 19.24 4.57 -5.15
C GLY A 128 17.74 4.75 -4.95
N TRP A 129 17.00 3.70 -5.33
CA TRP A 129 15.54 3.72 -5.44
C TRP A 129 14.89 2.54 -4.73
N ALA A 130 13.77 2.80 -4.09
CA ALA A 130 12.87 1.80 -3.52
C ALA A 130 11.55 1.82 -4.31
N THR A 131 11.15 0.66 -4.83
CA THR A 131 9.94 0.54 -5.66
C THR A 131 8.84 -0.20 -4.91
N LEU A 132 7.71 0.47 -4.74
CA LEU A 132 6.54 -0.01 -4.03
C LEU A 132 5.40 -0.33 -5.00
N ARG A 133 4.91 -1.57 -4.97
CA ARG A 133 3.70 -1.99 -5.68
C ARG A 133 2.53 -2.07 -4.70
N ILE A 134 1.43 -1.39 -5.00
CA ILE A 134 0.28 -1.26 -4.08
C ILE A 134 -0.92 -2.00 -4.68
N GLY A 135 -1.42 -3.01 -3.96
CA GLY A 135 -2.61 -3.78 -4.34
C GLY A 135 -3.90 -3.12 -3.87
N MET A 136 -5.02 -3.36 -4.56
CA MET A 136 -6.33 -2.81 -4.19
C MET A 136 -7.00 -3.61 -3.08
N PRO A 137 -7.64 -2.95 -2.09
CA PRO A 137 -7.92 -1.50 -1.99
C PRO A 137 -6.89 -0.70 -1.15
N CYS A 138 -5.60 -0.77 -1.47
CA CYS A 138 -4.47 -0.33 -0.63
C CYS A 138 -4.32 -1.16 0.65
N SER A 139 -4.74 -2.43 0.61
CA SER A 139 -4.60 -3.36 1.74
C SER A 139 -3.25 -4.08 1.75
N GLU A 140 -2.49 -3.99 0.67
CA GLU A 140 -1.22 -4.68 0.52
C GLU A 140 -0.20 -3.84 -0.24
N TRP A 141 1.06 -4.10 0.07
CA TRP A 141 2.18 -3.59 -0.69
C TRP A 141 3.28 -4.65 -0.88
N ARG A 142 4.10 -4.41 -1.88
CA ARG A 142 5.34 -5.15 -2.09
C ARG A 142 6.43 -4.13 -2.36
N LEU A 143 7.48 -4.19 -1.56
CA LEU A 143 8.65 -3.35 -1.75
C LEU A 143 9.73 -4.17 -2.46
N GLU A 144 10.21 -3.61 -3.56
CA GLU A 144 11.30 -4.13 -4.39
C GLU A 144 12.50 -3.19 -4.19
N THR A 145 13.61 -3.73 -3.69
CA THR A 145 14.83 -2.99 -3.35
C THR A 145 16.08 -3.78 -3.75
N ASP A 146 17.24 -3.36 -3.25
CA ASP A 146 18.54 -4.03 -3.37
C ASP A 146 18.57 -5.43 -2.73
N ALA A 147 17.79 -5.62 -1.67
CA ALA A 147 17.62 -6.90 -1.00
C ALA A 147 16.41 -7.67 -1.56
N GLU A 148 16.30 -8.95 -1.21
CA GLU A 148 15.18 -9.81 -1.61
C GLU A 148 13.82 -9.11 -1.50
N ARG A 149 12.91 -9.45 -2.42
CA ARG A 149 11.54 -8.93 -2.48
C ARG A 149 10.81 -9.05 -1.14
N GLN A 150 10.38 -7.91 -0.60
CA GLN A 150 9.66 -7.84 0.67
C GLN A 150 8.16 -7.64 0.45
N TRP A 151 7.37 -8.22 1.36
CA TRP A 151 5.91 -8.25 1.29
C TRP A 151 5.30 -7.75 2.58
N GLY A 152 4.20 -7.01 2.50
CA GLY A 152 3.47 -6.57 3.69
C GLY A 152 2.02 -6.19 3.40
N PHE A 153 1.23 -6.11 4.46
CA PHE A 153 -0.15 -5.65 4.43
C PHE A 153 -0.28 -4.33 5.17
N PHE A 154 -1.02 -3.42 4.53
CA PHE A 154 -1.49 -2.19 5.10
C PHE A 154 -2.92 -2.38 5.60
N ASP A 155 -3.11 -2.63 6.88
CA ASP A 155 -4.44 -2.41 7.46
C ASP A 155 -4.54 -1.32 8.55
N PRO A 156 -3.44 -0.74 9.07
CA PRO A 156 -3.55 0.52 9.80
C PRO A 156 -3.53 1.76 8.87
N VAL A 157 -2.58 1.83 7.93
CA VAL A 157 -2.32 3.09 7.19
C VAL A 157 -2.90 3.14 5.78
N ALA A 158 -3.76 2.18 5.41
CA ALA A 158 -4.38 2.11 4.08
C ALA A 158 -5.09 3.42 3.68
N GLY A 159 -5.72 4.12 4.63
CA GLY A 159 -6.33 5.43 4.40
C GLY A 159 -5.33 6.50 3.96
N GLN A 160 -4.15 6.52 4.59
CA GLN A 160 -3.10 7.50 4.31
C GLN A 160 -2.46 7.26 2.94
N VAL A 161 -2.30 6.00 2.55
CA VAL A 161 -1.82 5.61 1.20
C VAL A 161 -2.86 5.97 0.14
N ARG A 162 -4.15 5.75 0.42
CA ARG A 162 -5.24 6.16 -0.48
C ARG A 162 -5.24 7.66 -0.71
N GLU A 163 -5.02 8.46 0.33
CA GLU A 163 -4.95 9.92 0.20
C GLU A 163 -3.82 10.34 -0.74
N VAL A 164 -2.62 9.75 -0.60
CA VAL A 164 -1.50 10.01 -1.51
C VAL A 164 -1.90 9.66 -2.95
N LEU A 165 -2.40 8.45 -3.18
CA LEU A 165 -2.78 8.00 -4.53
C LEU A 165 -3.89 8.86 -5.16
N LYS A 166 -4.90 9.26 -4.39
CA LYS A 166 -5.98 10.13 -4.89
C LYS A 166 -5.47 11.53 -5.19
N ALA A 167 -4.54 12.05 -4.40
CA ALA A 167 -3.96 13.36 -4.62
C ALA A 167 -3.02 13.38 -5.85
N THR A 168 -2.34 12.27 -6.16
CA THR A 168 -1.54 12.14 -7.39
C THR A 168 -2.39 12.01 -8.66
N PHE A 169 -3.57 11.40 -8.55
CA PHE A 169 -4.48 11.13 -9.67
C PHE A 169 -5.91 11.62 -9.41
N PRO A 170 -6.11 12.93 -9.18
CA PRO A 170 -7.40 13.48 -8.77
C PRO A 170 -8.51 13.29 -9.84
N GLU A 171 -8.14 13.24 -11.11
CA GLU A 171 -9.09 13.04 -12.21
C GLU A 171 -9.67 11.63 -12.24
N TYR A 172 -8.96 10.63 -11.70
CA TYR A 172 -9.41 9.24 -11.60
C TYR A 172 -9.93 8.89 -10.20
N ALA A 173 -9.65 9.73 -9.20
CA ALA A 173 -10.01 9.51 -7.80
C ALA A 173 -11.53 9.49 -7.58
N SER A 174 -12.00 8.50 -6.80
CA SER A 174 -13.38 8.47 -6.32
C SER A 174 -13.58 9.39 -5.12
N ALA A 175 -14.74 10.04 -5.05
CA ALA A 175 -15.17 10.76 -3.85
C ALA A 175 -15.52 9.83 -2.67
N HIS A 176 -15.79 8.54 -2.92
CA HIS A 176 -16.17 7.62 -1.85
C HIS A 176 -14.95 7.17 -1.02
N ALA A 177 -15.09 7.13 0.30
CA ALA A 177 -14.01 6.71 1.21
C ALA A 177 -13.55 5.26 1.01
N LYS A 178 -14.46 4.38 0.56
CA LYS A 178 -14.19 2.95 0.34
C LYS A 178 -13.68 2.63 -1.08
N SER A 179 -13.75 3.58 -2.01
CA SER A 179 -13.26 3.39 -3.38
C SER A 179 -12.05 4.28 -3.63
N LEU A 180 -11.01 3.72 -4.24
CA LEU A 180 -9.86 4.52 -4.66
C LEU A 180 -10.18 5.26 -5.96
N TRP A 181 -10.66 4.53 -6.97
CA TRP A 181 -10.90 5.06 -8.32
C TRP A 181 -12.39 5.18 -8.65
N LYS A 182 -12.73 6.13 -9.53
CA LYS A 182 -14.06 6.24 -10.15
C LYS A 182 -14.40 4.93 -10.86
N ALA A 183 -15.68 4.58 -10.87
CA ALA A 183 -16.14 3.40 -11.60
C ALA A 183 -15.72 3.50 -13.08
N GLY A 184 -15.12 2.45 -13.61
CA GLY A 184 -14.66 2.40 -15.01
C GLY A 184 -13.37 3.15 -15.33
N ALA A 185 -12.74 3.87 -14.39
CA ALA A 185 -11.51 4.64 -14.68
C ALA A 185 -10.36 3.77 -15.20
N ILE A 186 -10.10 2.63 -14.55
CA ILE A 186 -9.09 1.66 -14.99
C ILE A 186 -9.43 1.09 -16.38
N SER A 187 -10.69 0.76 -16.63
CA SER A 187 -11.13 0.26 -17.95
C SER A 187 -10.95 1.31 -19.05
N ALA A 188 -11.23 2.58 -18.76
CA ALA A 188 -11.04 3.68 -19.70
C ALA A 188 -9.56 3.90 -20.02
N LEU A 189 -8.69 3.89 -19.00
CA LEU A 189 -7.24 3.99 -19.19
C LEU A 189 -6.67 2.85 -20.05
N ARG A 190 -7.14 1.62 -19.81
CA ARG A 190 -6.79 0.45 -20.64
C ARG A 190 -7.18 0.65 -22.10
N ALA A 191 -8.42 1.08 -22.34
CA ALA A 191 -8.91 1.33 -23.70
C ALA A 191 -8.16 2.45 -24.42
N ALA A 192 -7.74 3.50 -23.70
CA ALA A 192 -6.96 4.61 -24.26
C ALA A 192 -5.56 4.18 -24.69
N ARG A 193 -4.92 3.24 -23.97
CA ARG A 193 -3.59 2.71 -24.31
C ARG A 193 -3.59 1.74 -25.50
N SER A 194 -4.72 1.09 -25.80
CA SER A 194 -4.84 0.15 -26.93
C SER A 194 -5.10 0.83 -28.28
N ARG A 195 -5.15 2.17 -28.31
CA ARG A 195 -5.29 3.00 -29.53
C ARG A 195 -3.95 3.59 -29.90
#